data_AF-A0A842UIT3-F1
#
_entry.id   AF-A0A842UIT3-F1
#
_cell.length_a   1.000
_cell.length_b   1.000
_cell.length_c   1.000
_cell.angle_alpha   90.00
_cell.angle_beta   90.00
_cell.angle_gamma   90.00
#
_symmetry.space_group_name_H-M   'P 1'
#
loop_
_entity.id
_entity.type
_entity.pdbx_description
1 polymer ?
#
loop_
_entity_poly.entity_id
_entity_poly.type
_entity_poly.pdbx_seq_one_letter_code
_entity_poly.pdbx_strand_id
1 'polypeptide(L)'
;MCGLFGVSSNWLSKAEIDNAALLGYLSYTRGVDSTGLAFVGKKGKKHRAQYLKEPSPSGVFLHEPETERFLGSGTSNNILLGHTRAATIGKVNKENAQPFWIDPIIGTHNGQVGAFNPLKGEEMSDSYYFYECLASSDLKDTLEYAYLDDLCAYALVWYDFRTSTLNMFRNDKRPLFKMSSHNGTTYWASERWMLEVVDRKSLVAYQPIHMLAEDTLYTQKLGEKHWHSEKIAVPKKYRPAAAAKTYPNNPPWQYEVVDTSKNSDLLLSNLEEKRARAEKEQPEKGENNKSLYLEPEAGTKNLFVLPDVTNKQDVEYYIKAYGNKIYTLDEMKDILFRNRDGCIYCGNQISDVTEKVHWASEEDYVCHDCYTSPDFRQMEAITSSSTKYYESKLAVKPAA
;
A
#
# COMPACT_ATOMS: atom_id res chain seq x y z
N MET A 1 -0.22 7.43 21.17
CA MET A 1 -0.96 6.28 20.58
C MET A 1 -0.27 5.93 19.28
N CYS A 2 0.14 4.69 19.02
CA CYS A 2 0.92 4.34 17.82
C CYS A 2 0.31 4.80 16.48
N GLY A 3 1.16 5.00 15.47
CA GLY A 3 0.78 5.28 14.08
C GLY A 3 0.97 4.06 13.19
N LEU A 4 -0.08 3.65 12.47
CA LEU A 4 -0.02 2.69 11.38
C LEU A 4 -0.01 3.48 10.08
N PHE A 5 0.83 3.09 9.13
CA PHE A 5 0.83 3.67 7.79
C PHE A 5 1.33 2.67 6.75
N GLY A 6 1.09 2.97 5.48
CA GLY A 6 1.67 2.21 4.39
C GLY A 6 0.98 2.41 3.06
N VAL A 7 1.46 1.64 2.08
CA VAL A 7 0.96 1.63 0.70
C VAL A 7 1.01 0.21 0.12
N SER A 8 0.06 -0.09 -0.74
CA SER A 8 0.03 -1.31 -1.56
C SER A 8 -0.26 -0.95 -3.02
N SER A 9 0.39 -1.64 -3.95
CA SER A 9 0.21 -1.49 -5.40
C SER A 9 0.63 -2.78 -6.12
N ASN A 10 0.37 -2.85 -7.42
CA ASN A 10 0.90 -3.92 -8.28
C ASN A 10 2.42 -3.88 -8.34
N TRP A 11 3.00 -2.69 -8.38
CA TRP A 11 4.43 -2.43 -8.25
C TRP A 11 4.58 -1.04 -7.66
N LEU A 12 5.28 -0.92 -6.54
CA LEU A 12 5.53 0.36 -5.92
C LEU A 12 6.54 1.15 -6.77
N SER A 13 6.11 2.36 -7.13
CA SER A 13 6.94 3.42 -7.68
C SER A 13 7.65 4.19 -6.56
N LYS A 14 8.69 4.95 -6.94
CA LYS A 14 9.38 5.84 -6.01
C LYS A 14 8.44 6.87 -5.37
N ALA A 15 7.54 7.45 -6.16
CA ALA A 15 6.55 8.41 -5.66
C ALA A 15 5.61 7.77 -4.63
N GLU A 16 5.20 6.52 -4.83
CA GLU A 16 4.35 5.83 -3.87
C GLU A 16 5.06 5.54 -2.56
N ILE A 17 6.33 5.13 -2.64
CA ILE A 17 7.20 4.91 -1.48
C ILE A 17 7.43 6.22 -0.72
N ASP A 18 7.67 7.32 -1.42
CA ASP A 18 7.89 8.64 -0.82
C ASP A 18 6.64 9.17 -0.12
N ASN A 19 5.47 8.95 -0.71
CA ASN A 19 4.20 9.28 -0.07
C ASN A 19 3.96 8.43 1.19
N ALA A 20 4.34 7.15 1.18
CA ALA A 20 4.26 6.31 2.37
C ALA A 20 5.29 6.70 3.44
N ALA A 21 6.50 7.12 3.05
CA ALA A 21 7.48 7.69 3.96
C ALA A 21 6.99 9.01 4.57
N LEU A 22 6.30 9.85 3.79
CA LEU A 22 5.62 11.05 4.29
C LEU A 22 4.56 10.68 5.35
N LEU A 23 3.74 9.66 5.12
CA LEU A 23 2.81 9.16 6.15
C LEU A 23 3.54 8.72 7.42
N GLY A 24 4.72 8.10 7.29
CA GLY A 24 5.59 7.75 8.42
C GLY A 24 6.11 8.97 9.19
N TYR A 25 6.48 10.04 8.47
CA TYR A 25 6.87 11.31 9.07
C TYR A 25 5.70 11.96 9.82
N LEU A 26 4.51 12.00 9.22
CA LEU A 26 3.29 12.51 9.87
C LEU A 26 2.90 11.67 11.10
N SER A 27 3.15 10.36 11.06
CA SER A 27 2.93 9.43 12.16
C SER A 27 3.84 9.67 13.36
N TYR A 28 4.84 10.56 13.27
CA TYR A 28 5.64 11.04 14.40
C TYR A 28 4.75 11.62 15.52
N THR A 29 3.68 12.32 15.15
CA THR A 29 2.72 12.95 16.09
C THR A 29 2.00 11.95 17.00
N ARG A 30 2.09 10.66 16.67
CA ARG A 30 1.37 9.56 17.32
C ARG A 30 2.28 8.75 18.25
N GLY A 31 3.54 8.55 17.86
CA GLY A 31 4.54 7.81 18.65
C GLY A 31 5.96 8.13 18.22
N VAL A 32 6.86 8.23 19.20
CA VAL A 32 8.25 8.68 19.00
C VAL A 32 9.28 7.68 19.52
N ASP A 33 8.86 6.58 20.16
CA ASP A 33 9.79 5.68 20.85
C ASP A 33 10.52 4.73 19.90
N SER A 34 9.86 4.31 18.82
CA SER A 34 10.48 3.46 17.80
C SER A 34 9.73 3.52 16.48
N THR A 35 10.43 3.30 15.38
CA THR A 35 9.87 3.29 14.02
C THR A 35 10.34 2.06 13.28
N GLY A 36 9.49 1.52 12.41
CA GLY A 36 9.92 0.49 11.50
C GLY A 36 9.09 0.43 10.23
N LEU A 37 9.68 -0.23 9.24
CA LEU A 37 9.18 -0.38 7.88
C LEU A 37 9.37 -1.83 7.44
N ALA A 38 8.48 -2.33 6.59
CA ALA A 38 8.66 -3.58 5.89
C ALA A 38 8.16 -3.49 4.45
N PHE A 39 8.97 -4.00 3.53
CA PHE A 39 8.52 -4.26 2.17
C PHE A 39 8.07 -5.72 2.04
N VAL A 40 6.97 -5.94 1.31
CA VAL A 40 6.57 -7.26 0.82
C VAL A 40 6.52 -7.20 -0.70
N GLY A 41 7.09 -8.19 -1.37
CA GLY A 41 7.11 -8.27 -2.83
C GLY A 41 7.24 -9.70 -3.35
N LYS A 42 7.28 -9.83 -4.67
CA LYS A 42 7.54 -11.10 -5.37
C LYS A 42 9.00 -11.18 -5.83
N LYS A 43 9.66 -12.33 -5.56
CA LYS A 43 10.93 -12.71 -6.22
C LYS A 43 10.70 -14.01 -6.98
N GLY A 44 10.51 -13.90 -8.29
CA GLY A 44 10.04 -15.02 -9.12
C GLY A 44 8.63 -15.45 -8.69
N LYS A 45 8.44 -16.75 -8.40
CA LYS A 45 7.14 -17.31 -7.94
C LYS A 45 6.93 -17.22 -6.42
N LYS A 46 7.91 -16.74 -5.64
CA LYS A 46 7.83 -16.71 -4.16
C LYS A 46 7.64 -15.29 -3.65
N HIS A 47 6.77 -15.11 -2.67
CA HIS A 47 6.69 -13.88 -1.89
C HIS A 47 7.86 -13.79 -0.91
N ARG A 48 8.32 -12.58 -0.66
CA ARG A 48 9.38 -12.27 0.32
C ARG A 48 9.05 -10.97 1.01
N ALA A 49 9.64 -10.77 2.18
CA ALA A 49 9.70 -9.47 2.79
C ALA A 49 11.11 -9.15 3.28
N GLN A 50 11.32 -7.86 3.51
CA GLN A 50 12.48 -7.28 4.16
C GLN A 50 11.97 -6.20 5.10
N TYR A 51 12.61 -6.01 6.25
CA TYR A 51 12.17 -5.03 7.23
C TYR A 51 13.37 -4.33 7.86
N LEU A 52 13.15 -3.10 8.30
CA LEU A 52 14.10 -2.27 9.02
C LEU A 52 13.35 -1.57 10.15
N LYS A 53 13.90 -1.60 11.36
CA LYS A 53 13.26 -1.03 12.54
C LYS A 53 14.30 -0.61 13.56
N GLU A 54 14.06 0.51 14.23
CA GLU A 54 14.97 1.06 15.25
C GLU A 54 14.18 1.72 16.38
N PRO A 55 14.72 1.76 17.62
CA PRO A 55 14.20 2.56 18.72
C PRO A 55 14.49 4.06 18.51
N SER A 56 14.02 4.58 17.37
CA SER A 56 14.25 5.92 16.88
C SER A 56 12.91 6.55 16.43
N PRO A 57 12.65 7.82 16.75
CA PRO A 57 11.51 8.54 16.23
C PRO A 57 11.53 8.61 14.69
N SER A 58 10.36 8.61 14.04
CA SER A 58 10.30 8.55 12.57
C SER A 58 10.97 9.72 11.87
N GLY A 59 10.94 10.91 12.47
CA GLY A 59 11.62 12.10 11.95
C GLY A 59 13.14 12.01 11.94
N VAL A 60 13.76 11.08 12.69
CA VAL A 60 15.20 10.78 12.60
C VAL A 60 15.39 9.56 11.72
N PHE A 61 14.70 8.46 12.05
CA PHE A 61 14.79 7.17 11.38
C PHE A 61 14.65 7.25 9.86
N LEU A 62 13.71 8.05 9.33
CA LEU A 62 13.48 8.17 7.88
C LEU A 62 14.60 8.86 7.10
N HIS A 63 15.49 9.58 7.80
CA HIS A 63 16.64 10.28 7.21
C HIS A 63 17.97 9.56 7.51
N GLU A 64 17.93 8.40 8.15
CA GLU A 64 19.13 7.59 8.34
C GLU A 64 19.58 6.98 7.01
N PRO A 65 20.90 6.96 6.69
CA PRO A 65 21.39 6.43 5.42
C PRO A 65 20.98 4.97 5.15
N GLU A 66 20.81 4.16 6.19
CA GLU A 66 20.30 2.80 6.06
C GLU A 66 18.82 2.79 5.62
N THR A 67 17.98 3.63 6.23
CA THR A 67 16.57 3.77 5.87
C THR A 67 16.37 4.34 4.49
N GLU A 68 17.15 5.34 4.08
CA GLU A 68 17.10 5.88 2.72
C GLU A 68 17.47 4.82 1.68
N ARG A 69 18.50 4.00 1.94
CA ARG A 69 18.85 2.86 1.09
C ARG A 69 17.75 1.80 1.07
N PHE A 70 17.15 1.51 2.23
CA PHE A 70 16.04 0.57 2.34
C PHE A 70 14.84 1.03 1.50
N LEU A 71 14.40 2.28 1.65
CA LEU A 71 13.33 2.89 0.86
C LEU A 71 13.66 2.91 -0.64
N GLY A 72 14.90 3.24 -1.00
CA GLY A 72 15.38 3.21 -2.40
C GLY A 72 15.31 1.82 -3.04
N SER A 73 15.50 0.75 -2.26
CA SER A 73 15.37 -0.64 -2.72
C SER A 73 13.92 -1.11 -2.89
N GLY A 74 12.95 -0.29 -2.47
CA GLY A 74 11.54 -0.65 -2.42
C GLY A 74 10.86 -0.77 -3.79
N THR A 75 11.43 -0.17 -4.83
CA THR A 75 10.83 -0.17 -6.17
C THR A 75 10.63 -1.60 -6.66
N SER A 76 9.46 -1.92 -7.22
CA SER A 76 9.06 -3.29 -7.60
C SER A 76 8.69 -4.23 -6.45
N ASN A 77 8.64 -3.76 -5.20
CA ASN A 77 7.84 -4.42 -4.18
C ASN A 77 6.37 -4.09 -4.39
N ASN A 78 5.50 -4.76 -3.66
CA ASN A 78 4.06 -4.58 -3.77
C ASN A 78 3.48 -3.81 -2.58
N ILE A 79 4.08 -3.96 -1.41
CA ILE A 79 3.55 -3.41 -0.16
C ILE A 79 4.70 -2.79 0.61
N LEU A 80 4.45 -1.62 1.19
CA LEU A 80 5.26 -1.02 2.25
C LEU A 80 4.36 -0.86 3.47
N LEU A 81 4.67 -1.57 4.55
CA LEU A 81 4.04 -1.41 5.86
C LEU A 81 4.95 -0.57 6.74
N GLY A 82 4.38 0.30 7.56
CA GLY A 82 5.12 1.09 8.51
C GLY A 82 4.38 1.31 9.82
N HIS A 83 5.17 1.54 10.87
CA HIS A 83 4.64 1.80 12.21
C HIS A 83 5.51 2.76 13.01
N THR A 84 4.88 3.68 13.75
CA THR A 84 5.50 4.47 14.82
C THR A 84 4.92 4.06 16.17
N ARG A 85 5.79 3.71 17.12
CA ARG A 85 5.40 3.20 18.44
C ARG A 85 5.37 4.33 19.46
N ALA A 86 4.30 4.35 20.26
CA ALA A 86 4.26 4.98 21.57
C ALA A 86 4.20 3.85 22.59
N ALA A 87 5.30 3.58 23.28
CA ALA A 87 5.46 2.42 24.15
C ALA A 87 4.48 2.50 25.33
N THR A 88 3.62 1.49 25.46
CA THR A 88 2.71 1.29 26.60
C THR A 88 3.23 0.16 27.47
N ILE A 89 3.50 -1.00 26.86
CA ILE A 89 4.02 -2.21 27.46
C ILE A 89 5.21 -2.74 26.65
N GLY A 90 6.21 -3.26 27.36
CA GLY A 90 7.48 -3.73 26.80
C GLY A 90 8.51 -2.60 26.67
N LYS A 91 9.79 -2.95 26.79
CA LYS A 91 10.89 -1.97 26.74
C LYS A 91 10.94 -1.24 25.39
N VAL A 92 11.50 -0.04 25.38
CA VAL A 92 11.88 0.65 24.13
C VAL A 92 13.18 0.03 23.62
N ASN A 93 13.04 -0.89 22.68
CA ASN A 93 14.15 -1.59 22.03
C ASN A 93 13.75 -1.97 20.60
N LYS A 94 14.71 -2.46 19.82
CA LYS A 94 14.52 -2.84 18.42
C LYS A 94 13.57 -4.03 18.28
N GLU A 95 13.61 -4.95 19.23
CA GLU A 95 12.82 -6.18 19.27
C GLU A 95 11.32 -5.85 19.33
N ASN A 96 10.93 -4.89 20.19
CA ASN A 96 9.55 -4.41 20.35
C ASN A 96 9.11 -3.35 19.33
N ALA A 97 10.02 -2.85 18.50
CA ALA A 97 9.64 -2.03 17.36
C ALA A 97 8.88 -2.90 16.33
N GLN A 98 7.89 -2.30 15.68
CA GLN A 98 7.09 -2.96 14.65
C GLN A 98 7.51 -2.46 13.26
N PRO A 99 7.31 -3.22 12.17
CA PRO A 99 6.55 -4.48 12.06
C PRO A 99 7.14 -5.68 12.80
N PHE A 100 6.29 -6.61 13.23
CA PHE A 100 6.70 -7.93 13.70
C PHE A 100 6.66 -8.91 12.53
N TRP A 101 7.79 -9.57 12.27
CA TRP A 101 7.83 -10.78 11.45
C TRP A 101 7.72 -11.97 12.39
N ILE A 102 6.62 -12.71 12.30
CA ILE A 102 6.42 -13.98 12.99
C ILE A 102 5.90 -14.94 11.93
N ASP A 103 6.77 -15.82 11.42
CA ASP A 103 6.42 -16.69 10.31
C ASP A 103 5.11 -17.46 10.63
N PRO A 104 4.09 -17.40 9.75
CA PRO A 104 4.12 -16.97 8.34
C PRO A 104 3.47 -15.61 8.08
N ILE A 105 3.55 -14.66 9.01
CA ILE A 105 2.95 -13.32 8.87
C ILE A 105 3.95 -12.20 9.19
N ILE A 106 3.70 -11.03 8.60
CA ILE A 106 4.35 -9.78 9.00
C ILE A 106 3.31 -8.68 9.17
N GLY A 107 3.33 -7.96 10.30
CA GLY A 107 2.26 -7.00 10.58
C GLY A 107 2.57 -5.92 11.60
N THR A 108 1.65 -4.98 11.68
CA THR A 108 1.65 -3.81 12.55
C THR A 108 0.31 -3.66 13.29
N HIS A 109 0.39 -3.35 14.57
CA HIS A 109 -0.70 -3.21 15.53
C HIS A 109 -0.63 -1.83 16.21
N ASN A 110 -1.75 -1.11 16.21
CA ASN A 110 -1.96 0.07 17.03
C ASN A 110 -3.05 -0.22 18.05
N GLY A 111 -2.67 -0.23 19.32
CA GLY A 111 -3.58 -0.76 20.33
C GLY A 111 -2.88 -1.19 21.61
N GLN A 112 -3.69 -1.77 22.48
CA GLN A 112 -3.23 -2.54 23.62
C GLN A 112 -4.21 -3.68 23.86
N VAL A 113 -3.71 -4.89 24.08
CA VAL A 113 -4.51 -6.09 24.32
C VAL A 113 -4.07 -6.77 25.61
N GLY A 114 -4.79 -6.52 26.70
CA GLY A 114 -4.44 -6.90 28.06
C GLY A 114 -4.24 -8.40 28.27
N ALA A 115 -5.03 -9.23 27.58
CA ALA A 115 -4.90 -10.68 27.62
C ALA A 115 -3.52 -11.19 27.12
N PHE A 116 -2.82 -10.39 26.31
CA PHE A 116 -1.49 -10.67 25.79
C PHE A 116 -0.37 -9.93 26.51
N ASN A 117 -0.67 -9.29 27.65
CA ASN A 117 0.39 -8.62 28.40
C ASN A 117 1.47 -9.63 28.82
N PRO A 118 2.76 -9.31 28.63
CA PRO A 118 3.87 -10.13 29.11
C PRO A 118 3.72 -10.47 30.59
N LEU A 119 4.13 -11.68 30.94
CA LEU A 119 4.33 -12.07 32.32
C LEU A 119 5.50 -11.28 32.91
N LYS A 120 5.55 -11.19 34.25
CA LYS A 120 6.61 -10.47 34.95
C LYS A 120 7.99 -11.06 34.59
N GLY A 121 8.83 -10.25 33.95
CA GLY A 121 10.18 -10.63 33.53
C GLY A 121 10.33 -10.85 32.03
N GLU A 122 9.23 -10.95 31.29
CA GLU A 122 9.26 -10.97 29.82
C GLU A 122 9.47 -9.56 29.26
N GLU A 123 10.25 -9.46 28.18
CA GLU A 123 10.63 -8.17 27.60
C GLU A 123 9.76 -7.76 26.41
N MET A 124 9.00 -8.71 25.85
CA MET A 124 8.22 -8.50 24.64
C MET A 124 6.91 -7.76 24.90
N SER A 125 6.49 -6.94 23.95
CA SER A 125 5.23 -6.20 24.04
C SER A 125 4.01 -7.12 23.87
N ASP A 126 2.86 -6.68 24.37
CA ASP A 126 1.56 -7.33 24.13
C ASP A 126 1.26 -7.56 22.64
N SER A 127 1.67 -6.60 21.82
CA SER A 127 1.53 -6.63 20.37
C SER A 127 2.31 -7.79 19.74
N TYR A 128 3.45 -8.18 20.31
CA TYR A 128 4.24 -9.32 19.83
C TYR A 128 3.48 -10.63 20.09
N TYR A 129 3.02 -10.85 21.32
CA TYR A 129 2.27 -12.05 21.70
C TYR A 129 0.92 -12.15 20.97
N PHE A 130 0.27 -11.02 20.70
CA PHE A 130 -0.92 -11.00 19.83
C PHE A 130 -0.59 -11.54 18.43
N TYR A 131 0.49 -11.05 17.80
CA TYR A 131 0.91 -11.51 16.48
C TYR A 131 1.41 -12.95 16.50
N GLU A 132 2.00 -13.42 17.60
CA GLU A 132 2.40 -14.82 17.76
C GLU A 132 1.18 -15.75 17.78
N CYS A 133 0.12 -15.37 18.51
CA CYS A 133 -1.15 -16.08 18.48
C CYS A 133 -1.78 -16.04 17.07
N LEU A 134 -1.78 -14.89 16.40
CA LEU A 134 -2.34 -14.76 15.06
C LEU A 134 -1.55 -15.55 13.99
N ALA A 135 -0.24 -15.71 14.17
CA ALA A 135 0.59 -16.52 13.28
C ALA A 135 0.26 -18.01 13.41
N SER A 136 -0.01 -18.45 14.64
CA SER A 136 -0.22 -19.85 15.00
C SER A 136 -1.70 -20.31 14.99
N SER A 137 -2.65 -19.38 14.93
CA SER A 137 -4.09 -19.61 14.88
C SER A 137 -4.77 -18.75 13.81
N ASP A 138 -6.10 -18.64 13.83
CA ASP A 138 -6.83 -17.69 12.99
C ASP A 138 -7.21 -16.40 13.75
N LEU A 139 -7.74 -15.42 13.01
CA LEU A 139 -8.15 -14.15 13.60
C LEU A 139 -9.25 -14.33 14.65
N LYS A 140 -10.18 -15.27 14.46
CA LYS A 140 -11.32 -15.44 15.34
C LYS A 140 -10.87 -15.99 16.69
N ASP A 141 -10.06 -17.03 16.70
CA ASP A 141 -9.52 -17.64 17.91
C ASP A 141 -8.62 -16.66 18.68
N THR A 142 -7.79 -15.90 17.94
CA THR A 142 -6.96 -14.83 18.53
C THR A 142 -7.82 -13.77 19.21
N LEU A 143 -8.94 -13.38 18.59
CA LEU A 143 -9.88 -12.42 19.17
C LEU A 143 -10.64 -13.01 20.37
N GLU A 144 -11.06 -14.27 20.32
CA GLU A 144 -11.69 -14.92 21.48
C GLU A 144 -10.82 -14.85 22.73
N TYR A 145 -9.50 -15.05 22.58
CA TYR A 145 -8.55 -14.86 23.66
C TYR A 145 -8.35 -13.37 24.01
N ALA A 146 -8.21 -12.49 23.01
CA ALA A 146 -8.02 -11.05 23.21
C ALA A 146 -9.12 -10.42 24.09
N TYR A 147 -10.37 -10.89 23.96
CA TYR A 147 -11.53 -10.41 24.71
C TYR A 147 -11.72 -11.11 26.07
N LEU A 148 -10.77 -11.93 26.53
CA LEU A 148 -10.70 -12.39 27.92
C LEU A 148 -10.29 -11.27 28.89
N ASP A 149 -9.86 -10.12 28.38
CA ASP A 149 -9.54 -8.92 29.14
C ASP A 149 -10.32 -7.72 28.56
N ASP A 150 -10.80 -6.82 29.42
CA ASP A 150 -11.53 -5.62 29.01
C ASP A 150 -10.65 -4.60 28.25
N LEU A 151 -9.33 -4.65 28.46
CA LEU A 151 -8.36 -3.85 27.75
C LEU A 151 -8.08 -4.44 26.38
N CYS A 152 -9.02 -4.31 25.44
CA CYS A 152 -8.89 -4.83 24.09
C CYS A 152 -9.14 -3.73 23.05
N ALA A 153 -8.08 -3.05 22.63
CA ALA A 153 -8.13 -2.00 21.62
C ALA A 153 -7.13 -2.31 20.52
N TYR A 154 -7.58 -2.40 19.26
CA TYR A 154 -6.68 -2.76 18.15
C TYR A 154 -7.11 -2.16 16.80
N ALA A 155 -6.10 -1.78 16.04
CA ALA A 155 -6.12 -1.72 14.58
C ALA A 155 -4.92 -2.53 14.08
N LEU A 156 -5.14 -3.36 13.08
CA LEU A 156 -4.22 -4.38 12.61
C LEU A 156 -4.04 -4.24 11.10
N VAL A 157 -2.79 -4.32 10.64
CA VAL A 157 -2.45 -4.50 9.23
C VAL A 157 -1.39 -5.60 9.15
N TRP A 158 -1.63 -6.64 8.36
CA TRP A 158 -0.65 -7.71 8.20
C TRP A 158 -0.70 -8.35 6.83
N TYR A 159 0.45 -8.83 6.38
CA TYR A 159 0.55 -9.70 5.23
C TYR A 159 0.69 -11.15 5.69
N ASP A 160 -0.14 -12.03 5.13
CA ASP A 160 -0.10 -13.46 5.37
C ASP A 160 0.52 -14.18 4.18
N PHE A 161 1.66 -14.85 4.40
CA PHE A 161 2.39 -15.57 3.36
C PHE A 161 1.72 -16.89 2.95
N ARG A 162 0.85 -17.46 3.80
CA ARG A 162 0.10 -18.70 3.49
C ARG A 162 -0.93 -18.45 2.39
N THR A 163 -1.66 -17.35 2.51
CA THR A 163 -2.75 -16.96 1.60
C THR A 163 -2.31 -15.93 0.57
N SER A 164 -1.12 -15.32 0.74
CA SER A 164 -0.61 -14.23 -0.09
C SER A 164 -1.53 -13.01 -0.12
N THR A 165 -2.00 -12.61 1.07
CA THR A 165 -2.99 -11.55 1.25
C THR A 165 -2.52 -10.48 2.22
N LEU A 166 -2.77 -9.22 1.87
CA LEU A 166 -2.76 -8.10 2.81
C LEU A 166 -4.11 -8.04 3.50
N ASN A 167 -4.11 -7.94 4.83
CA ASN A 167 -5.28 -7.94 5.67
C ASN A 167 -5.31 -6.70 6.56
N MET A 168 -6.49 -6.12 6.76
CA MET A 168 -6.73 -5.00 7.66
C MET A 168 -7.97 -5.26 8.53
N PHE A 169 -7.87 -4.96 9.82
CA PHE A 169 -8.94 -5.17 10.77
C PHE A 169 -8.88 -4.15 11.90
N ARG A 170 -10.03 -3.64 12.37
CA ARG A 170 -10.10 -2.75 13.55
C ARG A 170 -11.35 -3.01 14.37
N ASN A 171 -11.29 -2.68 15.65
CA ASN A 171 -12.46 -2.47 16.48
C ASN A 171 -12.79 -0.98 16.64
N ASP A 172 -13.84 -0.66 17.39
CA ASP A 172 -14.31 0.70 17.65
C ASP A 172 -13.23 1.60 18.30
N LYS A 173 -12.25 1.03 19.02
CA LYS A 173 -11.28 1.77 19.84
C LYS A 173 -10.10 2.39 19.09
N ARG A 174 -9.74 1.92 17.88
CA ARG A 174 -8.50 2.34 17.20
C ARG A 174 -8.71 2.63 15.71
N PRO A 175 -8.62 3.90 15.27
CA PRO A 175 -8.94 4.27 13.90
C PRO A 175 -7.94 3.69 12.90
N LEU A 176 -8.46 3.36 11.72
CA LEU A 176 -7.68 3.01 10.55
C LEU A 176 -8.45 3.50 9.32
N PHE A 177 -7.81 4.34 8.54
CA PHE A 177 -8.37 4.91 7.32
C PHE A 177 -7.65 4.35 6.11
N LYS A 178 -8.36 4.25 4.98
CA LYS A 178 -7.77 3.92 3.69
C LYS A 178 -8.21 4.89 2.61
N MET A 179 -7.37 5.00 1.58
CA MET A 179 -7.59 5.77 0.38
C MET A 179 -7.04 4.98 -0.81
N SER A 180 -7.89 4.71 -1.80
CA SER A 180 -7.54 3.89 -2.96
C SER A 180 -7.68 4.68 -4.25
N SER A 181 -6.73 4.55 -5.16
CA SER A 181 -6.82 5.08 -6.51
C SER A 181 -7.57 4.11 -7.42
N HIS A 182 -8.04 4.60 -8.57
CA HIS A 182 -8.71 3.77 -9.57
C HIS A 182 -7.80 2.69 -10.18
N ASN A 183 -6.47 2.87 -10.15
CA ASN A 183 -5.51 1.91 -10.67
C ASN A 183 -5.16 0.79 -9.67
N GLY A 184 -5.65 0.85 -8.43
CA GLY A 184 -5.48 -0.18 -7.40
C GLY A 184 -4.46 0.14 -6.31
N THR A 185 -3.75 1.27 -6.38
CA THR A 185 -2.88 1.72 -5.29
C THR A 185 -3.74 2.07 -4.08
N THR A 186 -3.41 1.50 -2.91
CA THR A 186 -4.13 1.79 -1.66
C THR A 186 -3.15 2.24 -0.60
N TYR A 187 -3.38 3.43 -0.07
CA TYR A 187 -2.73 3.96 1.14
C TYR A 187 -3.61 3.73 2.36
N TRP A 188 -2.97 3.58 3.51
CA TRP A 188 -3.65 3.59 4.80
C TRP A 188 -2.87 4.38 5.84
N ALA A 189 -3.60 4.92 6.81
CA ALA A 189 -3.03 5.62 7.95
C ALA A 189 -3.95 5.56 9.18
N SER A 190 -3.39 5.71 10.38
CA SER A 190 -4.19 5.79 11.62
C SER A 190 -5.12 7.00 11.65
N GLU A 191 -4.80 8.10 10.97
CA GLU A 191 -5.61 9.32 10.98
C GLU A 191 -5.93 9.82 9.58
N ARG A 192 -7.17 10.29 9.40
CA ARG A 192 -7.70 10.75 8.11
C ARG A 192 -6.84 11.84 7.47
N TRP A 193 -6.46 12.85 8.26
CA TRP A 193 -5.72 14.01 7.76
C TRP A 193 -4.36 13.63 7.16
N MET A 194 -3.75 12.52 7.60
CA MET A 194 -2.48 12.06 7.02
C MET A 194 -2.65 11.65 5.55
N LEU A 195 -3.77 10.99 5.24
CA LEU A 195 -4.13 10.64 3.87
C LEU A 195 -4.54 11.88 3.06
N GLU A 196 -5.19 12.87 3.69
CA GLU A 196 -5.52 14.14 3.04
C GLU A 196 -4.26 14.93 2.62
N VAL A 197 -3.16 14.80 3.37
CA VAL A 197 -1.86 15.39 2.97
C VAL A 197 -1.29 14.67 1.74
N VAL A 198 -1.37 13.34 1.69
CA VAL A 198 -0.92 12.57 0.52
C VAL A 198 -1.77 12.89 -0.71
N ASP A 199 -3.10 12.94 -0.54
CA ASP A 199 -4.07 13.28 -1.59
C ASP A 199 -3.73 14.64 -2.22
N ARG A 200 -3.58 15.67 -1.38
CA ARG A 200 -3.23 17.05 -1.83
C ARG A 200 -1.87 17.17 -2.50
N LYS A 201 -0.92 16.28 -2.17
CA LYS A 201 0.43 16.27 -2.75
C LYS A 201 0.47 15.47 -4.06
N SER A 202 -0.47 14.55 -4.26
CA SER A 202 -0.48 13.65 -5.39
C SER A 202 -1.15 14.29 -6.60
N LEU A 203 -0.66 13.93 -7.79
CA LEU A 203 -1.35 14.21 -9.06
C LEU A 203 -2.31 13.08 -9.44
N VAL A 204 -2.43 12.04 -8.60
CA VAL A 204 -3.31 10.89 -8.80
C VAL A 204 -4.64 11.16 -8.13
N ALA A 205 -5.74 10.97 -8.84
CA ALA A 205 -7.07 10.98 -8.26
C ALA A 205 -7.31 9.74 -7.40
N TYR A 206 -7.65 9.96 -6.14
CA TYR A 206 -8.07 8.90 -5.22
C TYR A 206 -9.58 8.93 -4.99
N GLN A 207 -10.12 7.75 -4.67
CA GLN A 207 -11.45 7.63 -4.09
C GLN A 207 -11.48 8.30 -2.70
N PRO A 208 -12.68 8.67 -2.20
CA PRO A 208 -12.81 9.30 -0.90
C PRO A 208 -12.12 8.50 0.22
N ILE A 209 -11.55 9.23 1.19
CA ILE A 209 -10.94 8.59 2.35
C ILE A 209 -12.03 8.00 3.24
N HIS A 210 -11.95 6.70 3.48
CA HIS A 210 -12.90 5.95 4.29
C HIS A 210 -12.22 5.39 5.54
N MET A 211 -12.90 5.51 6.69
CA MET A 211 -12.56 4.71 7.86
C MET A 211 -12.99 3.27 7.60
N LEU A 212 -12.16 2.30 7.95
CA LEU A 212 -12.56 0.90 7.88
C LEU A 212 -13.73 0.64 8.84
N ALA A 213 -14.71 -0.13 8.37
CA ALA A 213 -15.82 -0.56 9.20
C ALA A 213 -15.30 -1.42 10.37
N GLU A 214 -15.90 -1.23 11.53
CA GLU A 214 -15.59 -2.01 12.73
C GLU A 214 -15.83 -3.50 12.46
N ASP A 215 -15.02 -4.34 13.07
CA ASP A 215 -15.12 -5.80 13.03
C ASP A 215 -15.29 -6.37 11.61
N THR A 216 -14.70 -5.69 10.62
CA THR A 216 -14.76 -6.08 9.21
C THR A 216 -13.36 -6.36 8.73
N LEU A 217 -13.09 -7.60 8.35
CA LEU A 217 -11.83 -8.03 7.78
C LEU A 217 -11.78 -7.61 6.32
N TYR A 218 -10.86 -6.71 5.99
CA TYR A 218 -10.56 -6.34 4.62
C TYR A 218 -9.35 -7.14 4.15
N THR A 219 -9.49 -7.84 3.03
CA THR A 219 -8.45 -8.72 2.47
C THR A 219 -8.21 -8.36 1.01
N GLN A 220 -6.94 -8.20 0.64
CA GLN A 220 -6.53 -8.00 -0.75
C GLN A 220 -5.44 -9.02 -1.11
N LYS A 221 -5.67 -9.79 -2.16
CA LYS A 221 -4.65 -10.68 -2.71
C LYS A 221 -3.64 -9.89 -3.53
N LEU A 222 -2.37 -10.28 -3.46
CA LEU A 222 -1.31 -9.54 -4.15
C LEU A 222 -1.44 -9.59 -5.68
N GLY A 223 -1.72 -8.45 -6.28
CA GLY A 223 -1.96 -8.27 -7.72
C GLY A 223 -3.43 -8.09 -8.10
N GLU A 224 -4.35 -8.18 -7.13
CA GLU A 224 -5.76 -7.86 -7.33
C GLU A 224 -6.05 -6.41 -6.94
N LYS A 225 -6.87 -5.72 -7.74
CA LYS A 225 -7.26 -4.32 -7.46
C LYS A 225 -8.35 -4.21 -6.39
N HIS A 226 -9.15 -5.25 -6.23
CA HIS A 226 -10.34 -5.22 -5.37
C HIS A 226 -10.02 -5.76 -3.98
N TRP A 227 -10.63 -5.15 -2.98
CA TRP A 227 -10.64 -5.64 -1.60
C TRP A 227 -11.88 -6.50 -1.39
N HIS A 228 -11.68 -7.70 -0.85
CA HIS A 228 -12.74 -8.47 -0.22
C HIS A 228 -12.99 -7.93 1.19
N SER A 229 -14.23 -7.95 1.65
CA SER A 229 -14.58 -7.56 3.03
C SER A 229 -15.57 -8.54 3.63
N GLU A 230 -15.29 -8.99 4.84
CA GLU A 230 -16.14 -9.91 5.60
C GLU A 230 -16.36 -9.39 7.02
N LYS A 231 -17.61 -9.40 7.50
CA LYS A 231 -17.92 -9.05 8.88
C LYS A 231 -17.55 -10.22 9.79
N ILE A 232 -16.63 -10.00 10.72
CA ILE A 232 -16.21 -10.99 11.71
C ILE A 232 -17.06 -10.83 12.95
N ALA A 233 -17.61 -11.94 13.45
CA ALA A 233 -18.32 -11.95 14.71
C ALA A 233 -17.33 -11.81 15.87
N VAL A 234 -17.25 -10.63 16.46
CA VAL A 234 -16.42 -10.38 17.64
C VAL A 234 -17.19 -10.69 18.94
N PRO A 235 -16.52 -11.21 19.98
CA PRO A 235 -17.11 -11.38 21.30
C PRO A 235 -17.66 -10.05 21.83
N LYS A 236 -18.95 -10.00 22.19
CA LYS A 236 -19.62 -8.73 22.54
C LYS A 236 -19.32 -8.21 23.96
N LYS A 237 -18.74 -9.00 24.86
CA LYS A 237 -18.35 -8.62 26.25
C LYS A 237 -17.32 -9.57 26.82
N TYR A 238 -16.49 -9.06 27.74
CA TYR A 238 -15.74 -9.84 28.71
C TYR A 238 -16.65 -10.89 29.34
N ARG A 239 -16.23 -12.16 29.27
CA ARG A 239 -16.81 -13.23 30.06
C ARG A 239 -16.05 -13.24 31.38
N PRO A 240 -16.63 -12.81 32.51
CA PRO A 240 -16.02 -13.12 33.80
C PRO A 240 -15.85 -14.63 33.85
N ALA A 241 -14.66 -15.09 34.23
CA ALA A 241 -14.24 -16.48 34.18
C ALA A 241 -15.08 -17.39 35.11
N ALA A 242 -16.36 -17.60 34.80
CA ALA A 242 -17.17 -18.68 35.32
C ALA A 242 -17.09 -19.79 34.28
N ALA A 243 -16.28 -20.81 34.59
CA ALA A 243 -15.83 -21.84 33.67
C ALA A 243 -14.96 -21.32 32.52
N ALA A 244 -13.86 -20.62 32.87
CA ALA A 244 -12.67 -20.80 32.04
C ALA A 244 -12.43 -22.31 32.01
N LYS A 245 -12.50 -22.93 30.82
CA LYS A 245 -11.67 -24.11 30.59
C LYS A 245 -10.32 -23.70 31.14
N THR A 246 -9.84 -24.38 32.18
CA THR A 246 -8.48 -24.20 32.65
C THR A 246 -7.60 -24.55 31.46
N TYR A 247 -7.29 -23.56 30.64
CA TYR A 247 -6.16 -23.64 29.75
C TYR A 247 -4.98 -23.86 30.71
N PRO A 248 -4.21 -24.93 30.50
CA PRO A 248 -3.19 -25.33 31.46
C PRO A 248 -2.31 -24.13 31.80
N ASN A 249 -1.71 -24.14 32.99
CA ASN A 249 -0.77 -23.10 33.45
C ASN A 249 0.46 -22.90 32.52
N ASN A 250 0.50 -23.61 31.39
CA ASN A 250 1.29 -23.33 30.19
C ASN A 250 0.35 -22.93 29.04
N PRO A 251 0.47 -21.72 28.47
CA PRO A 251 -0.11 -21.49 27.13
C PRO A 251 0.44 -22.57 26.18
N PRO A 252 -0.33 -23.04 25.18
CA PRO A 252 0.07 -24.14 24.28
C PRO A 252 1.33 -23.87 23.44
N TRP A 253 1.98 -22.71 23.64
CA TRP A 253 3.13 -22.18 22.92
C TRP A 253 4.45 -22.23 23.72
N GLN A 254 4.47 -22.81 24.93
CA GLN A 254 5.75 -23.08 25.59
C GLN A 254 6.50 -24.18 24.84
N TYR A 255 7.54 -23.79 24.10
CA TYR A 255 8.50 -24.73 23.54
C TYR A 255 9.55 -25.11 24.60
N GLU A 256 9.90 -26.40 24.69
CA GLU A 256 11.23 -26.81 25.14
C GLU A 256 12.26 -26.15 24.21
N VAL A 257 13.28 -25.53 24.79
CA VAL A 257 14.37 -24.90 24.04
C VAL A 257 15.12 -26.00 23.26
N VAL A 258 14.76 -26.19 21.99
CA VAL A 258 15.56 -26.98 21.05
C VAL A 258 16.52 -26.03 20.37
N ASP A 259 17.80 -26.15 20.71
CA ASP A 259 18.91 -25.48 20.06
C ASP A 259 18.94 -25.83 18.56
N THR A 260 18.44 -24.92 17.73
CA THR A 260 18.35 -25.10 16.27
C THR A 260 19.69 -24.93 15.55
N SER A 261 20.81 -24.78 16.26
CA SER A 261 22.13 -24.69 15.63
C SER A 261 22.63 -26.01 14.99
N LYS A 262 21.88 -27.12 15.10
CA LYS A 262 22.34 -28.45 14.67
C LYS A 262 21.47 -29.22 13.66
N ASN A 263 20.43 -28.64 13.07
CA ASN A 263 19.48 -29.43 12.25
C ASN A 263 19.17 -28.87 10.84
N SER A 264 20.19 -28.36 10.15
CA SER A 264 20.10 -28.02 8.72
C SER A 264 19.75 -29.22 7.83
N ASP A 265 20.20 -30.42 8.22
CA ASP A 265 20.17 -31.60 7.36
C ASP A 265 18.80 -32.30 7.36
N LEU A 266 18.05 -32.16 8.46
CA LEU A 266 16.68 -32.66 8.61
C LEU A 266 15.63 -31.80 7.88
N LEU A 267 15.94 -30.52 7.63
CA LEU A 267 15.08 -29.61 6.87
C LEU A 267 15.21 -29.82 5.35
N LEU A 268 16.40 -30.19 4.89
CA LEU A 268 16.67 -30.49 3.47
C LEU A 268 16.04 -31.81 3.03
N SER A 269 16.14 -32.87 3.84
CA SER A 269 15.55 -34.18 3.53
C SER A 269 14.02 -34.14 3.42
N ASN A 270 13.37 -33.39 4.32
CA ASN A 270 11.92 -33.18 4.32
C ASN A 270 11.42 -32.34 3.12
N LEU A 271 12.27 -31.48 2.56
CA LEU A 271 11.96 -30.69 1.35
C LEU A 271 12.14 -31.52 0.07
N GLU A 272 13.09 -32.44 0.05
CA GLU A 272 13.33 -33.35 -1.07
C GLU A 272 12.22 -34.42 -1.18
N GLU A 273 11.76 -35.00 -0.07
CA GLU A 273 10.60 -35.91 -0.08
C GLU A 273 9.31 -35.23 -0.54
N LYS A 274 9.10 -33.96 -0.14
CA LYS A 274 7.93 -33.17 -0.58
C LYS A 274 8.01 -32.79 -2.07
N ARG A 275 9.20 -32.58 -2.63
CA ARG A 275 9.41 -32.37 -4.08
C ARG A 275 9.14 -33.63 -4.89
N ALA A 276 9.61 -34.79 -4.43
CA ALA A 276 9.39 -36.06 -5.11
C ALA A 276 7.90 -36.48 -5.16
N ARG A 277 7.10 -36.05 -4.17
CA ARG A 277 5.64 -36.22 -4.17
C ARG A 277 4.93 -35.31 -5.17
N ALA A 278 5.37 -34.06 -5.29
CA ALA A 278 4.76 -33.06 -6.18
C ALA A 278 5.04 -33.32 -7.68
N GLU A 279 6.13 -34.02 -8.01
CA GLU A 279 6.45 -34.39 -9.40
C GLU A 279 5.65 -35.60 -9.91
N LYS A 280 5.02 -36.39 -9.03
CA LYS A 280 4.20 -37.55 -9.41
C LYS A 280 2.74 -37.22 -9.76
N GLU A 281 2.30 -35.97 -9.57
CA GLU A 281 0.87 -35.59 -9.67
C GLU A 281 0.54 -34.55 -10.77
N GLN A 282 1.37 -34.38 -11.81
CA GLN A 282 1.00 -33.50 -12.94
C GLN A 282 0.23 -34.25 -14.04
N PRO A 283 -0.95 -33.76 -14.49
CA PRO A 283 -1.58 -34.22 -15.72
C PRO A 283 -0.95 -33.54 -16.96
N GLU A 284 -0.95 -34.28 -18.07
CA GLU A 284 -0.28 -33.95 -19.34
C GLU A 284 -0.76 -32.64 -20.00
N LYS A 285 0.18 -31.93 -20.62
CA LYS A 285 -0.01 -30.66 -21.33
C LYS A 285 -0.61 -30.87 -22.73
N GLY A 286 -1.73 -30.22 -23.02
CA GLY A 286 -2.17 -29.92 -24.38
C GLY A 286 -1.54 -28.61 -24.88
N GLU A 287 -0.87 -28.69 -26.03
CA GLU A 287 -0.26 -27.57 -26.76
C GLU A 287 -1.31 -26.69 -27.46
N ASN A 288 -1.03 -25.38 -27.49
CA ASN A 288 -1.38 -24.36 -28.52
C ASN A 288 -1.98 -23.08 -27.93
N ASN A 289 -1.16 -22.02 -27.84
CA ASN A 289 -1.38 -20.82 -28.64
C ASN A 289 -0.20 -19.85 -28.51
N LYS A 290 0.47 -19.60 -29.64
CA LYS A 290 1.36 -18.45 -29.83
C LYS A 290 0.52 -17.18 -29.82
N SER A 291 0.88 -16.22 -28.98
CA SER A 291 0.42 -14.83 -29.09
C SER A 291 1.64 -13.95 -29.31
N LEU A 292 1.72 -13.37 -30.52
CA LEU A 292 2.63 -12.29 -30.87
C LEU A 292 2.19 -11.02 -30.12
N TYR A 293 3.13 -10.38 -29.42
CA TYR A 293 3.01 -9.00 -29.01
C TYR A 293 4.16 -8.21 -29.65
N LEU A 294 3.79 -7.26 -30.51
CA LEU A 294 4.66 -6.17 -30.97
C LEU A 294 4.39 -4.97 -30.04
N GLU A 295 5.45 -4.37 -29.51
CA GLU A 295 5.36 -3.13 -28.70
C GLU A 295 5.08 -1.91 -29.59
N PRO A 296 4.33 -0.89 -29.13
CA PRO A 296 4.23 0.38 -29.85
C PRO A 296 5.05 1.52 -29.22
N GLU A 297 5.76 2.25 -30.08
CA GLU A 297 6.56 3.46 -29.81
C GLU A 297 5.71 4.72 -29.51
N ALA A 298 6.37 5.73 -28.93
CA ALA A 298 5.78 6.97 -28.41
C ALA A 298 5.43 8.02 -29.49
N GLY A 299 4.33 8.77 -29.26
CA GLY A 299 4.07 10.06 -29.92
C GLY A 299 2.80 10.12 -30.79
N THR A 300 1.68 10.46 -30.14
CA THR A 300 0.34 10.86 -30.67
C THR A 300 0.00 10.58 -32.15
N LYS A 301 -0.96 9.68 -32.39
CA LYS A 301 -2.05 9.85 -33.39
C LYS A 301 -3.36 9.16 -32.97
N ASN A 302 -4.38 10.00 -32.80
CA ASN A 302 -5.77 9.94 -33.24
C ASN A 302 -6.66 8.70 -32.98
N LEU A 303 -7.82 8.99 -32.38
CA LEU A 303 -9.12 8.29 -32.48
C LEU A 303 -9.04 6.76 -32.51
N PHE A 304 -9.16 6.14 -31.33
CA PHE A 304 -9.44 4.70 -31.27
C PHE A 304 -10.95 4.51 -31.29
N VAL A 305 -11.48 4.03 -32.41
CA VAL A 305 -12.80 3.40 -32.42
C VAL A 305 -12.62 2.00 -31.85
N LEU A 306 -13.13 1.76 -30.63
CA LEU A 306 -13.24 0.42 -30.09
C LEU A 306 -14.56 -0.18 -30.60
N PRO A 307 -14.56 -1.37 -31.24
CA PRO A 307 -15.79 -2.04 -31.59
C PRO A 307 -16.48 -2.58 -30.32
N ASP A 308 -17.77 -2.31 -30.22
CA ASP A 308 -18.69 -2.76 -29.17
C ASP A 308 -18.66 -4.30 -29.01
N VAL A 309 -18.40 -4.78 -27.79
CA VAL A 309 -18.46 -6.21 -27.43
C VAL A 309 -19.87 -6.67 -27.05
N THR A 310 -20.88 -5.81 -27.23
CA THR A 310 -22.25 -6.05 -26.78
C THR A 310 -23.33 -5.77 -27.83
N ASN A 311 -23.06 -6.02 -29.11
CA ASN A 311 -24.06 -6.24 -30.16
C ASN A 311 -25.34 -5.37 -30.07
N LYS A 312 -25.17 -4.06 -29.86
CA LYS A 312 -26.25 -3.08 -30.02
C LYS A 312 -25.75 -1.95 -30.90
N GLN A 313 -26.48 -1.74 -32.00
CA GLN A 313 -26.33 -0.56 -32.85
C GLN A 313 -26.49 0.69 -31.99
N ASP A 314 -25.39 1.39 -31.72
CA ASP A 314 -25.21 2.83 -31.83
C ASP A 314 -23.76 3.17 -31.42
N VAL A 315 -23.01 3.78 -32.34
CA VAL A 315 -21.56 3.99 -32.21
C VAL A 315 -21.32 5.24 -31.37
N GLU A 316 -20.96 5.09 -30.08
CA GLU A 316 -20.47 6.19 -29.25
C GLU A 316 -18.95 6.38 -29.48
N TYR A 317 -18.57 7.57 -29.96
CA TYR A 317 -17.18 7.93 -30.20
C TYR A 317 -16.50 8.36 -28.90
N TYR A 318 -15.28 7.84 -28.65
CA TYR A 318 -14.46 8.18 -27.47
C TYR A 318 -13.12 8.80 -27.90
N ILE A 319 -12.86 10.05 -27.49
CA ILE A 319 -11.62 10.77 -27.82
C ILE A 319 -10.74 10.85 -26.57
N LYS A 320 -9.46 10.48 -26.73
CA LYS A 320 -8.43 10.45 -25.69
C LYS A 320 -7.78 11.83 -25.54
N ALA A 321 -7.84 12.42 -24.35
CA ALA A 321 -7.33 13.76 -24.05
C ALA A 321 -6.33 13.74 -22.86
N TYR A 322 -6.03 14.90 -22.26
CA TYR A 322 -5.03 15.04 -21.17
C TYR A 322 -5.20 13.96 -20.09
N GLY A 323 -4.09 13.40 -19.61
CA GLY A 323 -4.13 12.38 -18.56
C GLY A 323 -4.74 11.03 -18.97
N ASN A 324 -4.94 10.75 -20.26
CA ASN A 324 -5.69 9.59 -20.77
C ASN A 324 -7.18 9.58 -20.40
N LYS A 325 -7.75 10.73 -20.01
CA LYS A 325 -9.19 10.86 -19.77
C LYS A 325 -9.95 10.59 -21.07
N ILE A 326 -11.06 9.86 -20.94
CA ILE A 326 -11.94 9.47 -22.04
C ILE A 326 -13.18 10.34 -21.94
N TYR A 327 -13.51 11.05 -23.00
CA TYR A 327 -14.70 11.89 -23.10
C TYR A 327 -15.72 11.24 -24.04
N THR A 328 -17.00 11.34 -23.67
CA THR A 328 -18.10 11.19 -24.63
C THR A 328 -18.09 12.34 -25.63
N LEU A 329 -18.76 12.15 -26.77
CA LEU A 329 -18.86 13.20 -27.79
C LEU A 329 -19.51 14.48 -27.24
N ASP A 330 -20.50 14.36 -26.36
CA ASP A 330 -21.21 15.51 -25.79
C ASP A 330 -20.36 16.25 -24.74
N GLU A 331 -19.62 15.55 -23.88
CA GLU A 331 -18.66 16.17 -22.97
C GLU A 331 -17.55 16.91 -23.73
N MET A 332 -17.08 16.33 -24.84
CA MET A 332 -16.07 16.95 -25.69
C MET A 332 -16.60 18.23 -26.36
N LYS A 333 -17.83 18.20 -26.87
CA LYS A 333 -18.51 19.39 -27.43
C LYS A 333 -18.71 20.46 -26.37
N ASP A 334 -19.02 20.08 -25.14
CA ASP A 334 -19.17 21.03 -24.04
C ASP A 334 -17.85 21.73 -23.74
N ILE A 335 -16.73 20.99 -23.73
CA ILE A 335 -15.41 21.58 -23.46
C ILE A 335 -14.93 22.44 -24.63
N LEU A 336 -15.03 21.94 -25.87
CA LEU A 336 -14.51 22.64 -27.05
C LEU A 336 -15.38 23.83 -27.48
N PHE A 337 -16.70 23.78 -27.24
CA PHE A 337 -17.64 24.76 -27.79
C PHE A 337 -18.37 25.59 -26.73
N ARG A 338 -18.53 25.09 -25.49
CA ARG A 338 -19.36 25.76 -24.47
C ARG A 338 -18.58 26.38 -23.30
N ASN A 339 -17.33 25.96 -23.06
CA ASN A 339 -16.46 26.63 -22.09
C ASN A 339 -15.95 27.95 -22.71
N ARG A 340 -16.35 29.09 -22.12
CA ARG A 340 -16.47 30.40 -22.80
C ARG A 340 -15.16 31.09 -23.21
N ASP A 341 -14.00 30.49 -22.94
CA ASP A 341 -12.70 31.16 -23.07
C ASP A 341 -11.85 30.65 -24.26
N GLY A 342 -12.28 29.59 -24.96
CA GLY A 342 -11.61 29.08 -26.16
C GLY A 342 -10.19 28.57 -25.91
N CYS A 343 -9.33 28.60 -26.92
CA CYS A 343 -7.91 28.28 -26.79
C CYS A 343 -7.26 29.17 -25.71
N ILE A 344 -6.61 28.58 -24.69
CA ILE A 344 -6.01 29.35 -23.58
C ILE A 344 -4.90 30.32 -24.00
N TYR A 345 -4.43 30.24 -25.25
CA TYR A 345 -3.41 31.13 -25.80
C TYR A 345 -4.00 32.28 -26.62
N CYS A 346 -4.97 32.02 -27.51
CA CYS A 346 -5.51 33.03 -28.43
C CYS A 346 -6.99 33.36 -28.23
N GLY A 347 -7.69 32.63 -27.37
CA GLY A 347 -9.14 32.77 -27.14
C GLY A 347 -10.03 32.23 -28.26
N ASN A 348 -9.47 31.77 -29.39
CA ASN A 348 -10.27 31.26 -30.49
C ASN A 348 -10.96 29.94 -30.12
N GLN A 349 -12.26 29.87 -30.42
CA GLN A 349 -13.01 28.62 -30.33
C GLN A 349 -12.69 27.71 -31.52
N ILE A 350 -12.70 26.42 -31.25
CA ILE A 350 -12.63 25.39 -32.27
C ILE A 350 -14.03 25.22 -32.85
N SER A 351 -14.16 24.99 -34.15
CA SER A 351 -15.46 24.90 -34.82
C SER A 351 -15.94 23.47 -35.06
N ASP A 352 -15.02 22.52 -35.05
CA ASP A 352 -15.27 21.09 -35.27
C ASP A 352 -14.45 20.24 -34.28
N VAL A 353 -15.10 19.26 -33.64
CA VAL A 353 -14.46 18.34 -32.67
C VAL A 353 -13.37 17.46 -33.28
N THR A 354 -13.29 17.40 -34.61
CA THR A 354 -12.23 16.71 -35.34
C THR A 354 -10.97 17.56 -35.52
N GLU A 355 -11.04 18.87 -35.25
CA GLU A 355 -9.87 19.74 -35.29
C GLU A 355 -8.87 19.37 -34.20
N LYS A 356 -7.58 19.49 -34.53
CA LYS A 356 -6.50 19.09 -33.63
C LYS A 356 -6.33 20.13 -32.53
N VAL A 357 -6.38 19.69 -31.28
CA VAL A 357 -6.06 20.50 -30.10
C VAL A 357 -4.97 19.84 -29.27
N HIS A 358 -4.26 20.64 -28.47
CA HIS A 358 -3.24 20.17 -27.54
C HIS A 358 -3.68 20.50 -26.12
N TRP A 359 -4.00 19.48 -25.35
CA TRP A 359 -4.55 19.67 -24.02
C TRP A 359 -3.49 20.12 -23.02
N ALA A 360 -3.79 21.18 -22.28
CA ALA A 360 -2.97 21.68 -21.18
C ALA A 360 -3.48 21.16 -19.83
N SER A 361 -4.79 20.91 -19.72
CA SER A 361 -5.46 20.33 -18.55
C SER A 361 -6.67 19.49 -18.98
N GLU A 362 -7.53 19.08 -18.05
CA GLU A 362 -8.78 18.38 -18.34
C GLU A 362 -9.85 19.26 -19.00
N GLU A 363 -9.74 20.58 -18.86
CA GLU A 363 -10.70 21.56 -19.39
C GLU A 363 -10.04 22.58 -20.33
N ASP A 364 -8.72 22.68 -20.29
CA ASP A 364 -7.95 23.66 -21.05
C ASP A 364 -7.22 23.03 -22.24
N TYR A 365 -7.26 23.71 -23.37
CA TYR A 365 -6.52 23.32 -24.56
C TYR A 365 -5.87 24.52 -25.26
N VAL A 366 -4.78 24.25 -25.97
CA VAL A 366 -4.13 25.14 -26.92
C VAL A 366 -4.49 24.65 -28.33
N CYS A 367 -5.02 25.52 -29.18
CA CYS A 367 -5.32 25.14 -30.57
C CYS A 367 -4.02 24.79 -31.33
N HIS A 368 -4.14 24.00 -32.39
CA HIS A 368 -2.97 23.53 -33.14
C HIS A 368 -2.06 24.67 -33.59
N ASP A 369 -2.65 25.74 -34.13
CA ASP A 369 -1.92 26.89 -34.67
C ASP A 369 -1.07 27.57 -33.58
N CYS A 370 -1.65 27.81 -32.40
CA CYS A 370 -0.95 28.42 -31.28
C CYS A 370 0.19 27.55 -30.76
N TYR A 371 -0.05 26.24 -30.63
CA TYR A 371 0.99 25.29 -30.21
C TYR A 371 2.17 25.22 -31.18
N THR A 372 1.91 25.39 -32.48
CA THR A 372 2.96 25.40 -33.51
C THR A 372 3.60 26.78 -33.72
N SER A 373 3.08 27.83 -33.07
CA SER A 373 3.63 29.17 -33.21
C SER A 373 5.05 29.29 -32.64
N PRO A 374 5.94 30.08 -33.26
CA PRO A 374 7.28 30.33 -32.73
C PRO A 374 7.27 30.93 -31.31
N ASP A 375 6.27 31.77 -31.02
CA ASP A 375 6.15 32.49 -29.75
C ASP A 375 5.81 31.55 -28.59
N PHE A 376 4.91 30.59 -28.81
CA PHE A 376 4.59 29.56 -27.81
C PHE A 376 5.80 28.67 -27.48
N ARG A 377 6.58 28.28 -28.50
CA ARG A 377 7.78 27.44 -28.32
C ARG A 377 8.91 28.15 -27.57
N GLN A 378 9.06 29.46 -27.75
CA GLN A 378 10.05 30.24 -26.98
C GLN A 378 9.68 30.33 -25.49
N MET A 379 8.39 30.53 -25.17
CA MET A 379 7.93 30.52 -23.77
C MET A 379 8.19 29.17 -23.08
N GLU A 380 7.90 28.06 -23.74
CA GLU A 380 8.15 26.71 -23.20
C GLU A 380 9.65 26.45 -22.96
N ALA A 381 10.53 26.96 -23.83
CA ALA A 381 11.98 26.88 -23.65
C ALA A 381 12.50 27.70 -22.44
N ILE A 382 11.85 28.81 -22.09
CA ILE A 382 12.24 29.66 -20.95
C ILE A 382 11.80 29.03 -19.60
N THR A 383 10.62 28.44 -19.55
CA THR A 383 10.12 27.76 -18.34
C THR A 383 10.91 26.48 -18.03
N SER A 384 11.33 25.74 -19.06
CA SER A 384 12.15 24.53 -18.89
C SER A 384 13.61 24.81 -18.50
N SER A 385 14.18 25.93 -18.96
CA SER A 385 15.55 26.35 -18.61
C SER A 385 15.67 26.97 -17.21
N SER A 386 14.67 27.72 -16.76
CA SER A 386 14.63 28.26 -15.38
C SER A 386 14.59 27.15 -14.34
N THR A 387 13.88 26.06 -14.61
CA THR A 387 13.85 24.87 -13.73
C THR A 387 15.23 24.24 -13.57
N LYS A 388 15.99 24.07 -14.66
CA LYS A 388 17.37 23.54 -14.63
C LYS A 388 18.36 24.47 -13.92
N TYR A 389 18.17 25.79 -14.00
CA TYR A 389 19.01 26.77 -13.31
C TYR A 389 18.94 26.61 -11.78
N TYR A 390 17.75 26.41 -11.22
CA TYR A 390 17.55 26.23 -9.77
C TYR A 390 18.15 24.92 -9.26
N GLU A 391 18.06 23.83 -10.03
CA GLU A 391 18.67 22.54 -9.68
C GLU A 391 20.20 22.62 -9.58
N SER A 392 20.83 23.42 -10.46
CA SER A 392 22.30 23.58 -10.46
C SER A 392 22.86 24.34 -9.24
N LYS A 393 22.04 25.19 -8.60
CA LYS A 393 22.44 26.01 -7.44
C LYS A 393 22.38 25.24 -6.12
N LEU A 394 21.63 24.14 -6.05
CA LEU A 394 21.52 23.29 -4.86
C LEU A 394 22.69 22.28 -4.72
N ALA A 395 23.56 22.15 -5.72
CA ALA A 395 24.61 21.14 -5.77
C ALA A 395 25.99 21.56 -5.19
N VAL A 396 26.12 22.77 -4.61
CA VAL A 396 27.41 23.22 -4.03
C VAL A 396 27.49 22.85 -2.54
N LYS A 397 28.23 21.79 -2.20
CA LYS A 397 28.59 21.42 -0.82
C LYS A 397 29.59 22.43 -0.21
N PRO A 398 29.54 22.73 1.10
CA PRO A 398 30.60 23.47 1.75
C PRO A 398 31.80 22.56 2.04
N ALA A 399 32.99 23.09 1.83
CA ALA A 399 34.27 22.44 2.06
C ALA A 399 34.60 22.35 3.56
N ALA A 400 35.08 21.18 3.98
CA ALA A 400 36.16 20.97 4.94
C ALA A 400 36.73 19.56 4.71
#